data_AF-A0A3L6FUN6-F1
#
_entry.id   AF-A0A3L6FUN6-F1
#
_cell.length_a   1.000
_cell.length_b   1.000
_cell.length_c   1.000
_cell.angle_alpha   90.00
_cell.angle_beta   90.00
_cell.angle_gamma   90.00
#
_symmetry.space_group_name_H-M   'P 1'
#
loop_
_entity.id
_entity.type
_entity.pdbx_description
1 polymer ?
#
loop_
_entity_poly.entity_id
_entity_poly.type
_entity_poly.pdbx_seq_one_letter_code
_entity_poly.pdbx_strand_id
1 'polypeptide(L)'
;MKVAKNEQDRIDDVVKMYEEKEAFQFLHCWKLLHNEPKWNDKVLELNNTPTRKTQQPEGPCNPVGTQPNTENAAITRPEGRDTAKKKKMQERNEKTEEKQDEQMQEILTLKGNKMRLTEKMFDLQKHEMEVKNKLKEEQLSLTKQDIEARAKQSEAQLLTAELGIMGADLDKLSPSVRAYYVAMQQQIMERRGIITPHNNDAA
;
A
#
# COMPACT_ATOMS: atom_id res chain seq x y z
N MET A 1 27.24 9.63 -16.16
CA MET A 1 25.88 9.94 -16.67
C MET A 1 25.21 10.86 -15.67
N LYS A 2 24.86 12.10 -16.03
CA LYS A 2 24.11 12.99 -15.14
C LYS A 2 22.64 12.59 -15.24
N VAL A 3 22.10 11.95 -14.21
CA VAL A 3 20.68 11.62 -14.11
C VAL A 3 19.92 12.94 -14.02
N ALA A 4 19.04 13.22 -14.98
CA ALA A 4 18.16 14.38 -14.91
C ALA A 4 17.23 14.19 -13.72
N LYS A 5 17.31 15.09 -12.72
CA LYS A 5 16.41 15.05 -11.56
C LYS A 5 14.97 15.23 -12.06
N ASN A 6 14.15 14.22 -11.82
CA ASN A 6 12.73 14.22 -12.13
C ASN A 6 12.02 15.27 -11.26
N GLU A 7 10.84 15.73 -11.67
CA GLU A 7 10.04 16.68 -10.89
C GLU A 7 9.72 16.16 -9.49
N GLN A 8 9.47 14.85 -9.38
CA GLN A 8 9.27 14.17 -8.11
C GLN A 8 10.50 14.26 -7.20
N ASP A 9 11.71 14.11 -7.73
CA ASP A 9 12.95 14.21 -6.95
C ASP A 9 13.12 15.62 -6.36
N ARG A 10 12.63 16.65 -7.05
CA ARG A 10 12.68 18.03 -6.56
C ARG A 10 11.69 18.26 -5.43
N ILE A 11 10.50 17.67 -5.55
CA ILE A 11 9.47 17.73 -4.50
C ILE A 11 9.97 17.00 -3.25
N ASP A 12 10.56 15.83 -3.41
CA ASP A 12 11.09 15.03 -2.29
C ASP A 12 12.28 15.71 -1.61
N ASP A 13 13.20 16.33 -2.39
CA ASP A 13 14.30 17.15 -1.85
C ASP A 13 13.75 18.32 -0.99
N VAL A 14 12.67 18.98 -1.43
CA VAL A 14 12.06 20.10 -0.70
C VAL A 14 11.31 19.64 0.55
N VAL A 15 10.53 18.55 0.48
CA VAL A 15 9.83 17.99 1.64
C VAL A 15 10.83 17.62 2.74
N LYS A 16 11.93 16.97 2.36
CA LYS A 16 13.01 16.59 3.28
C LYS A 16 13.61 17.80 3.98
N MET A 17 13.89 18.90 3.26
CA MET A 17 14.41 20.14 3.86
C MET A 17 13.45 20.77 4.87
N TYR A 18 12.13 20.60 4.69
CA TYR A 18 11.13 21.15 5.60
C TYR A 18 10.92 20.30 6.85
N GLU A 19 10.90 18.96 6.71
CA GLU A 19 10.74 18.03 7.84
C GLU A 19 11.88 18.11 8.87
N GLU A 20 13.07 18.59 8.47
CA GLU A 20 14.19 18.86 9.38
C GLU A 20 13.91 19.98 10.39
N LYS A 21 12.98 20.90 10.09
CA LYS A 21 12.62 22.02 10.97
C LYS A 21 11.24 21.86 11.60
N GLU A 22 10.25 21.41 10.84
CA GLU A 22 8.90 21.14 11.34
C GLU A 22 8.14 20.25 10.35
N ALA A 23 7.38 19.27 10.84
CA ALA A 23 6.59 18.40 9.97
C ALA A 23 5.50 19.21 9.25
N PHE A 24 5.46 19.13 7.92
CA PHE A 24 4.44 19.84 7.13
C PHE A 24 3.05 19.25 7.38
N GLN A 25 2.26 19.95 8.19
CA GLN A 25 0.95 19.47 8.69
C GLN A 25 -0.06 19.20 7.56
N PHE A 26 0.12 19.82 6.39
CA PHE A 26 -0.75 19.66 5.23
C PHE A 26 -0.20 18.71 4.16
N LEU A 27 0.89 17.97 4.42
CA LEU A 27 1.50 17.07 3.42
C LEU A 27 0.51 16.00 2.95
N HIS A 28 -0.26 15.44 3.89
CA HIS A 28 -1.30 14.45 3.59
C HIS A 28 -2.42 15.05 2.70
N CYS A 29 -2.89 16.25 3.03
CA CYS A 29 -3.90 16.96 2.25
C CYS A 29 -3.39 17.34 0.85
N TRP A 30 -2.13 17.77 0.74
CA TRP A 30 -1.50 18.10 -0.53
C TRP A 30 -1.36 16.87 -1.44
N LYS A 31 -0.89 15.73 -0.91
CA LYS A 31 -0.82 14.47 -1.68
C LYS A 31 -2.19 14.03 -2.21
N LEU A 32 -3.27 14.24 -1.46
CA LEU A 32 -4.62 13.92 -1.90
C LEU A 32 -5.17 14.88 -2.96
N LEU A 33 -4.79 16.16 -2.91
CA LEU A 33 -5.39 17.21 -3.74
C LEU A 33 -4.56 17.58 -4.99
N HIS A 34 -3.24 17.33 -4.99
CA HIS A 34 -2.34 17.83 -6.06
C HIS A 34 -2.63 17.27 -7.46
N ASN A 35 -3.26 16.09 -7.56
CA ASN A 35 -3.61 15.46 -8.85
C ASN A 35 -5.08 15.65 -9.25
N GLU A 36 -5.85 16.41 -8.46
CA GLU A 36 -7.26 16.65 -8.77
C GLU A 36 -7.38 17.61 -9.98
N PRO A 37 -8.22 17.30 -10.98
CA PRO A 37 -8.31 18.05 -12.24
C PRO A 37 -8.56 19.56 -12.04
N LYS A 38 -9.43 19.89 -11.08
CA LYS A 38 -9.78 21.28 -10.71
C LYS A 38 -8.59 22.13 -10.26
N TRP A 39 -7.53 21.50 -9.76
CA TRP A 39 -6.31 22.18 -9.32
C TRP A 39 -5.24 22.16 -10.42
N ASN A 40 -5.18 21.09 -11.23
CA ASN A 40 -4.30 21.01 -12.40
C ASN A 40 -4.65 22.04 -13.47
N ASP A 41 -5.94 22.27 -13.73
CA ASP A 41 -6.40 23.30 -14.67
C ASP A 41 -5.94 24.69 -14.24
N LYS A 42 -6.01 24.98 -12.94
CA LYS A 42 -5.55 26.27 -12.37
C LYS A 42 -4.03 26.45 -12.45
N VAL A 43 -3.27 25.36 -12.32
CA VAL A 43 -1.79 25.36 -12.50
C VAL A 43 -1.41 25.56 -13.97
N LEU A 44 -2.16 24.97 -14.89
CA LEU A 44 -2.03 25.20 -16.34
C LEU A 44 -2.41 26.63 -16.73
N GLU A 45 -3.45 27.21 -16.15
CA GLU A 45 -3.83 28.60 -16.35
C GLU A 45 -2.72 29.56 -15.89
N LEU A 46 -2.16 29.36 -14.68
CA LEU A 46 -1.11 30.22 -14.13
C LEU A 46 0.21 30.13 -14.90
N ASN A 47 0.58 28.96 -15.43
CA ASN A 47 1.78 28.79 -16.25
C ASN A 47 1.63 29.39 -17.66
N ASN A 48 0.40 29.56 -18.16
CA ASN A 48 0.13 30.06 -19.51
C ASN A 48 -0.28 31.54 -19.57
N THR A 49 -0.50 32.21 -18.43
CA THR A 49 -0.77 33.65 -18.41
C THR A 49 0.51 34.47 -18.37
N PRO A 50 0.86 35.25 -19.43
CA PRO A 50 1.84 36.30 -19.31
C PRO A 50 1.27 37.38 -18.38
N THR A 51 2.06 37.82 -17.41
CA THR A 51 1.72 38.90 -16.49
C THR A 51 1.34 40.16 -17.27
N ARG A 52 0.04 40.46 -17.41
CA ARG A 52 -0.44 41.74 -17.94
C ARG A 52 -1.07 42.56 -16.82
N LYS A 53 -0.44 43.70 -16.56
CA LYS A 53 -0.89 44.76 -15.67
C LYS A 53 -2.23 45.35 -16.14
N THR A 54 -3.12 45.60 -15.18
CA THR A 54 -4.14 46.69 -15.07
C THR A 54 -5.18 46.85 -16.18
N GLN A 55 -6.48 46.80 -15.82
CA GLN A 55 -7.43 47.94 -15.89
C GLN A 55 -8.89 47.50 -15.60
N GLN A 56 -9.53 48.19 -14.64
CA GLN A 56 -10.99 48.34 -14.52
C GLN A 56 -11.57 48.97 -15.80
N PRO A 57 -12.89 48.81 -16.06
CA PRO A 57 -13.75 49.98 -15.89
C PRO A 57 -15.16 49.69 -15.36
N GLU A 58 -15.78 50.81 -15.00
CA GLU A 58 -17.03 51.06 -14.31
C GLU A 58 -18.28 50.96 -15.20
N GLY A 59 -19.45 50.83 -14.57
CA GLY A 59 -20.59 51.71 -14.90
C GLY A 59 -21.84 51.09 -15.57
N PRO A 60 -23.02 51.74 -15.41
CA PRO A 60 -24.30 51.10 -15.05
C PRO A 60 -25.46 51.41 -16.04
N CYS A 61 -26.69 50.89 -15.79
CA CYS A 61 -27.98 51.65 -15.81
C CYS A 61 -29.24 50.74 -15.83
N ASN A 62 -30.17 50.93 -14.88
CA ASN A 62 -31.60 50.60 -14.97
C ASN A 62 -32.37 51.85 -15.45
N PRO A 63 -33.57 51.74 -16.06
CA PRO A 63 -34.81 52.17 -15.36
C PRO A 63 -36.05 51.31 -15.69
N VAL A 64 -36.91 50.95 -14.71
CA VAL A 64 -38.11 51.67 -14.22
C VAL A 64 -39.23 51.89 -15.25
N GLY A 65 -40.44 51.39 -14.94
CA GLY A 65 -41.67 52.18 -15.13
C GLY A 65 -42.93 51.48 -15.67
N THR A 66 -43.96 51.43 -14.80
CA THR A 66 -45.35 51.88 -15.09
C THR A 66 -46.44 50.82 -15.37
N GLN A 67 -47.30 50.64 -14.37
CA GLN A 67 -48.71 50.19 -14.41
C GLN A 67 -49.62 51.36 -14.85
N PRO A 68 -50.83 51.12 -15.42
CA PRO A 68 -52.02 51.07 -14.57
C PRO A 68 -53.16 50.11 -14.99
N ASN A 69 -53.87 49.70 -13.94
CA ASN A 69 -55.24 49.19 -13.74
C ASN A 69 -56.32 49.50 -14.81
N THR A 70 -57.25 48.56 -15.04
CA THR A 70 -58.73 48.67 -14.85
C THR A 70 -59.45 47.44 -15.44
N GLU A 71 -60.55 47.08 -14.80
CA GLU A 71 -61.24 45.80 -14.73
C GLU A 71 -62.40 45.55 -15.74
N ASN A 72 -62.64 44.26 -16.01
CA ASN A 72 -63.89 43.58 -16.38
C ASN A 72 -64.56 43.78 -17.77
N ALA A 73 -64.44 42.75 -18.62
CA ALA A 73 -65.57 42.10 -19.30
C ALA A 73 -65.13 40.74 -19.89
N ALA A 74 -65.80 39.67 -19.47
CA ALA A 74 -65.55 38.30 -19.92
C ALA A 74 -65.87 38.13 -21.41
N ILE A 75 -64.82 38.06 -22.23
CA ILE A 75 -64.82 37.42 -23.54
C ILE A 75 -63.74 36.35 -23.43
N THR A 76 -64.11 35.07 -23.48
CA THR A 76 -63.15 33.96 -23.52
C THR A 76 -62.36 34.05 -24.81
N ARG A 77 -61.24 34.77 -24.73
CA ARG A 77 -60.24 35.00 -25.76
C ARG A 77 -59.40 33.71 -25.88
N PRO A 78 -59.10 33.23 -27.10
CA PRO A 78 -58.24 32.05 -27.26
C PRO A 78 -56.92 32.26 -26.52
N GLU A 79 -56.39 31.18 -25.92
CA GLU A 79 -55.18 31.21 -25.08
C GLU A 79 -54.12 32.12 -25.70
N GLY A 80 -53.78 33.18 -24.96
CA GLY A 80 -52.79 34.14 -25.40
C GLY A 80 -51.43 33.48 -25.55
N ARG A 81 -50.65 33.99 -26.51
CA ARG A 81 -49.27 33.57 -26.80
C ARG A 81 -48.38 33.44 -25.55
N ASP A 82 -48.67 34.15 -24.46
CA ASP A 82 -47.91 34.10 -23.21
C ASP A 82 -48.26 32.93 -22.27
N THR A 83 -49.50 32.42 -22.24
CA THR A 83 -49.84 31.24 -21.41
C THR A 83 -49.24 29.97 -22.03
N ALA A 84 -49.33 29.84 -23.36
CA ALA A 84 -48.69 28.75 -24.11
C ALA A 84 -47.17 28.76 -23.97
N LYS A 85 -46.52 29.94 -23.95
CA LYS A 85 -45.08 30.05 -23.66
C LYS A 85 -44.73 29.65 -22.24
N LYS A 86 -45.52 30.05 -21.23
CA LYS A 86 -45.28 29.69 -19.83
C LYS A 86 -45.39 28.18 -19.60
N LYS A 87 -46.41 27.54 -20.17
CA LYS A 87 -46.57 26.07 -20.12
C LYS A 87 -45.41 25.35 -20.79
N LYS A 88 -44.97 25.79 -21.97
CA LYS A 88 -43.80 25.24 -22.67
C LYS A 88 -42.48 25.45 -21.90
N MET A 89 -42.34 26.57 -21.19
CA MET A 89 -41.17 26.83 -20.35
C MET A 89 -41.15 25.93 -19.11
N GLN A 90 -42.32 25.68 -18.51
CA GLN A 90 -42.46 24.78 -17.38
C GLN A 90 -42.20 23.31 -17.76
N GLU A 91 -42.79 22.81 -18.86
CA GLU A 91 -42.48 21.47 -19.39
C GLU A 91 -40.99 21.31 -19.75
N ARG A 92 -40.35 22.38 -20.24
CA ARG A 92 -38.90 22.39 -20.49
C ARG A 92 -38.10 22.34 -19.18
N ASN A 93 -38.55 23.02 -18.14
CA ASN A 93 -37.89 23.01 -16.83
C ASN A 93 -38.01 21.65 -16.15
N GLU A 94 -39.22 21.07 -16.13
CA GLU A 94 -39.49 19.72 -15.60
C GLU A 94 -38.63 18.68 -16.32
N LYS A 95 -38.56 18.70 -17.67
CA LYS A 95 -37.64 17.83 -18.42
C LYS A 95 -36.15 18.06 -18.16
N THR A 96 -35.77 19.24 -17.68
CA THR A 96 -34.38 19.54 -17.34
C THR A 96 -34.05 19.06 -15.93
N GLU A 97 -35.00 19.18 -15.01
CA GLU A 97 -34.92 18.65 -13.64
C GLU A 97 -34.90 17.11 -13.64
N GLU A 98 -35.76 16.45 -14.40
CA GLU A 98 -35.75 14.98 -14.57
C GLU A 98 -34.38 14.46 -15.04
N LYS A 99 -33.77 15.14 -16.02
CA LYS A 99 -32.43 14.78 -16.50
C LYS A 99 -31.34 15.00 -15.47
N GLN A 100 -31.46 16.03 -14.63
CA GLN A 100 -30.50 16.28 -13.55
C GLN A 100 -30.63 15.24 -12.44
N ASP A 101 -31.86 14.82 -12.12
CA ASP A 101 -32.12 13.76 -11.14
C ASP A 101 -31.62 12.39 -11.64
N GLU A 102 -31.84 12.06 -12.91
CA GLU A 102 -31.26 10.86 -13.55
C GLU A 102 -29.73 10.86 -13.47
N GLN A 103 -29.08 11.97 -13.81
CA GLN A 103 -27.62 12.11 -13.72
C GLN A 103 -27.12 11.97 -12.27
N MET A 104 -27.83 12.55 -11.30
CA MET A 104 -27.49 12.45 -9.88
C MET A 104 -27.62 11.01 -9.36
N GLN A 105 -28.69 10.29 -9.75
CA GLN A 105 -28.85 8.88 -9.42
C GLN A 105 -27.72 8.03 -10.02
N GLU A 106 -27.37 8.28 -11.29
CA GLU A 106 -26.26 7.59 -11.95
C GLU A 106 -24.93 7.81 -11.20
N ILE A 107 -24.61 9.05 -10.82
CA ILE A 107 -23.41 9.36 -10.04
C ILE A 107 -23.40 8.63 -8.69
N LEU A 108 -24.52 8.55 -7.99
CA LEU A 108 -24.62 7.85 -6.71
C LEU A 108 -24.37 6.35 -6.88
N THR A 109 -24.94 5.73 -7.92
CA THR A 109 -24.70 4.30 -8.21
C THR A 109 -23.24 4.03 -8.57
N LEU A 110 -22.62 4.88 -9.40
CA LEU A 110 -21.21 4.78 -9.75
C LEU A 110 -20.30 4.91 -8.53
N LYS A 111 -20.58 5.87 -7.64
CA LYS A 111 -19.83 6.05 -6.38
C LYS A 111 -19.97 4.85 -5.46
N GLY A 112 -21.17 4.28 -5.34
CA GLY A 112 -21.42 3.05 -4.58
C GLY A 112 -20.67 1.85 -5.15
N ASN A 113 -20.68 1.69 -6.47
CA ASN A 113 -19.95 0.62 -7.17
C ASN A 113 -18.43 0.76 -7.00
N LYS A 114 -17.90 1.97 -7.12
CA LYS A 114 -16.48 2.26 -6.86
C LYS A 114 -16.09 1.86 -5.43
N MET A 115 -16.91 2.22 -4.44
CA MET A 115 -16.65 1.88 -3.03
C MET A 115 -16.61 0.36 -2.80
N ARG A 116 -17.58 -0.37 -3.35
CA ARG A 116 -17.61 -1.85 -3.27
C ARG A 116 -16.41 -2.49 -3.97
N LEU A 117 -15.96 -1.92 -5.09
CA LEU A 117 -14.79 -2.42 -5.80
C LEU A 117 -13.51 -2.20 -4.99
N THR A 118 -13.36 -1.03 -4.36
CA THR A 118 -12.20 -0.75 -3.50
C THR A 118 -12.17 -1.63 -2.27
N GLU A 119 -13.32 -1.92 -1.66
CA GLU A 119 -13.44 -2.84 -0.53
C GLU A 119 -13.01 -4.26 -0.93
N LYS A 120 -13.54 -4.78 -2.05
CA LYS A 120 -13.14 -6.10 -2.58
C LYS A 120 -11.64 -6.18 -2.91
N MET A 121 -11.04 -5.13 -3.45
CA MET A 121 -9.59 -5.11 -3.70
C MET A 121 -8.79 -5.18 -2.42
N PHE A 122 -9.21 -4.45 -1.38
CA PHE A 122 -8.56 -4.49 -0.07
C PHE A 122 -8.69 -5.87 0.58
N ASP A 123 -9.88 -6.48 0.55
CA ASP A 123 -10.10 -7.84 1.08
C ASP A 123 -9.26 -8.88 0.34
N LEU A 124 -9.19 -8.78 -0.99
CA LEU A 124 -8.37 -9.68 -1.80
C LEU A 124 -6.88 -9.51 -1.47
N GLN A 125 -6.40 -8.27 -1.33
CA GLN A 125 -5.02 -7.98 -0.95
C GLN A 125 -4.69 -8.52 0.44
N LYS A 126 -5.60 -8.34 1.40
CA LYS A 126 -5.46 -8.88 2.76
C LYS A 126 -5.38 -10.40 2.74
N HIS A 127 -6.26 -11.06 1.98
CA HIS A 127 -6.27 -12.51 1.82
C HIS A 127 -4.97 -13.01 1.17
N GLU A 128 -4.50 -12.36 0.11
CA GLU A 128 -3.20 -12.70 -0.51
C GLU A 128 -2.04 -12.58 0.46
N MET A 129 -2.02 -11.53 1.29
CA MET A 129 -1.00 -11.34 2.31
C MET A 129 -1.05 -12.42 3.39
N GLU A 130 -2.25 -12.81 3.82
CA GLU A 130 -2.44 -13.89 4.80
C GLU A 130 -1.96 -15.25 4.26
N VAL A 131 -2.32 -15.58 3.02
CA VAL A 131 -1.85 -16.81 2.35
C VAL A 131 -0.32 -16.81 2.21
N LYS A 132 0.28 -15.68 1.81
CA LYS A 132 1.74 -15.55 1.70
C LYS A 132 2.43 -15.72 3.06
N ASN A 133 1.86 -15.15 4.13
CA ASN A 133 2.41 -15.30 5.48
C ASN A 133 2.35 -16.75 5.96
N LYS A 134 1.21 -17.43 5.79
CA LYS A 134 1.05 -18.85 6.14
C LYS A 134 2.05 -19.73 5.38
N LEU A 135 2.21 -19.52 4.08
CA LEU A 135 3.18 -20.25 3.28
C LEU A 135 4.62 -20.02 3.78
N LYS A 136 4.97 -18.79 4.16
CA LYS A 136 6.30 -18.46 4.69
C LYS A 136 6.55 -19.14 6.03
N GLU A 137 5.54 -19.16 6.92
CA GLU A 137 5.61 -19.84 8.21
C GLU A 137 5.80 -21.36 8.04
N GLU A 138 5.04 -21.99 7.13
CA GLU A 138 5.18 -23.41 6.82
C GLU A 138 6.57 -23.74 6.24
N GLN A 139 7.09 -22.90 5.33
CA GLN A 139 8.43 -23.06 4.77
C GLN A 139 9.53 -22.95 5.85
N LEU A 140 9.40 -22.00 6.77
CA LEU A 140 10.31 -21.86 7.92
C LEU A 140 10.23 -23.08 8.84
N SER A 141 9.02 -23.58 9.11
CA SER A 141 8.79 -24.79 9.92
C SER A 141 9.46 -26.01 9.30
N LEU A 142 9.23 -26.25 8.00
CA LEU A 142 9.84 -27.35 7.25
C LEU A 142 11.37 -27.25 7.24
N THR A 143 11.92 -26.05 7.01
CA THR A 143 13.36 -25.82 7.02
C THR A 143 13.97 -26.14 8.39
N LYS A 144 13.32 -25.71 9.48
CA LYS A 144 13.75 -26.02 10.84
C LYS A 144 13.73 -27.53 11.09
N GLN A 145 12.68 -28.22 10.66
CA GLN A 145 12.55 -29.67 10.81
C GLN A 145 13.64 -30.42 10.01
N ASP A 146 13.98 -29.99 8.79
CA ASP A 146 15.06 -30.59 8.00
C ASP A 146 16.42 -30.43 8.69
N ILE A 147 16.71 -29.23 9.21
CA ILE A 147 17.96 -28.97 9.95
C ILE A 147 18.04 -29.85 11.20
N GLU A 148 16.94 -29.98 11.96
CA GLU A 148 16.90 -30.82 13.14
C GLU A 148 17.06 -32.31 12.79
N ALA A 149 16.37 -32.79 11.75
CA ALA A 149 16.50 -34.17 11.28
C ALA A 149 17.93 -34.48 10.83
N ARG A 150 18.55 -33.56 10.08
CA ARG A 150 19.95 -33.66 9.65
C ARG A 150 20.91 -33.66 10.84
N ALA A 151 20.69 -32.80 11.83
CA ALA A 151 21.50 -32.76 13.04
C ALA A 151 21.43 -34.09 13.80
N LYS A 152 20.23 -34.62 14.03
CA LYS A 152 20.03 -35.94 14.68
C LYS A 152 20.66 -37.07 13.88
N GLN A 153 20.54 -37.06 12.56
CA GLN A 153 21.18 -38.06 11.70
C GLN A 153 22.72 -37.97 11.79
N SER A 154 23.29 -36.78 11.76
CA SER A 154 24.74 -36.58 11.90
C SER A 154 25.25 -37.02 13.28
N GLU A 155 24.49 -36.78 14.34
CA GLU A 155 24.80 -37.23 15.69
C GLU A 155 24.74 -38.77 15.79
N ALA A 156 23.72 -39.39 15.20
CA ALA A 156 23.62 -40.85 15.15
C ALA A 156 24.78 -41.49 14.37
N GLN A 157 25.22 -40.88 13.27
CA GLN A 157 26.39 -41.34 12.51
C GLN A 157 27.68 -41.20 13.33
N LEU A 158 27.85 -40.08 14.03
CA LEU A 158 28.97 -39.88 14.94
C LEU A 158 28.98 -40.94 16.05
N LEU A 159 27.85 -41.16 16.72
CA LEU A 159 27.69 -42.20 17.73
C LEU A 159 28.04 -43.59 17.19
N THR A 160 27.61 -43.91 15.98
CA THR A 160 27.91 -45.20 15.33
C THR A 160 29.42 -45.35 15.08
N ALA A 161 30.08 -44.30 14.58
CA ALA A 161 31.53 -44.31 14.36
C ALA A 161 32.30 -44.46 15.69
N GLU A 162 31.87 -43.75 16.73
CA GLU A 162 32.47 -43.82 18.07
C GLU A 162 32.31 -45.20 18.70
N LEU A 163 31.15 -45.83 18.58
CA LEU A 163 30.93 -47.20 19.05
C LEU A 163 31.90 -48.18 18.36
N GLY A 164 32.16 -47.99 17.06
CA GLY A 164 33.16 -48.77 16.33
C GLY A 164 34.58 -48.59 16.87
N ILE A 165 34.95 -47.35 17.24
CA ILE A 165 36.28 -47.03 17.80
C ILE A 165 36.43 -47.56 19.23
N MET A 166 35.40 -47.40 20.07
CA MET A 166 35.38 -47.88 21.46
C MET A 166 35.34 -49.41 21.54
N GLY A 167 34.70 -50.07 20.57
CA GLY A 167 34.59 -51.53 20.50
C GLY A 167 35.78 -52.24 19.82
N ALA A 168 36.80 -51.52 19.36
CA ALA A 168 37.95 -52.12 18.70
C ALA A 168 38.82 -52.94 19.66
N ASP A 169 39.14 -54.18 19.26
CA ASP A 169 40.04 -55.07 20.02
C ASP A 169 41.50 -54.62 19.85
N LEU A 170 42.04 -53.97 20.88
CA LEU A 170 43.38 -53.39 20.86
C LEU A 170 44.49 -54.43 20.75
N ASP A 171 44.27 -55.67 21.20
CA ASP A 171 45.31 -56.70 21.23
C ASP A 171 45.66 -57.26 19.86
N LYS A 172 44.72 -57.14 18.92
CA LYS A 172 44.90 -57.58 17.52
C LYS A 172 45.51 -56.49 16.64
N LEU A 173 45.71 -55.29 17.15
CA LEU A 173 46.25 -54.15 16.40
C LEU A 173 47.77 -54.02 16.58
N SER A 174 48.44 -53.56 15.52
CA SER A 174 49.87 -53.21 15.58
C SER A 174 50.11 -52.09 16.61
N PRO A 175 51.30 -52.01 17.23
CA PRO A 175 51.56 -51.02 18.30
C PRO A 175 51.24 -49.58 17.90
N SER A 176 51.57 -49.18 16.66
CA SER A 176 51.30 -47.83 16.16
C SER A 176 49.80 -47.54 15.99
N VAL A 177 49.03 -48.50 15.45
CA VAL A 177 47.57 -48.34 15.28
C VAL A 177 46.86 -48.39 16.63
N ARG A 178 47.34 -49.23 17.55
CA ARG A 178 46.82 -49.32 18.92
C ARG A 178 46.90 -47.98 19.65
N ALA A 179 48.07 -47.32 19.61
CA ALA A 179 48.25 -46.01 20.23
C ALA A 179 47.28 -44.95 19.67
N TYR A 180 47.02 -44.99 18.36
CA TYR A 180 46.04 -44.11 17.71
C TYR A 180 44.61 -44.35 18.22
N TYR A 181 44.16 -45.60 18.31
CA TYR A 181 42.82 -45.91 18.83
C TYR A 181 42.67 -45.53 20.31
N VAL A 182 43.68 -45.76 21.14
CA VAL A 182 43.68 -45.34 22.57
C VAL A 182 43.49 -43.83 22.71
N ALA A 183 44.25 -43.04 21.95
CA ALA A 183 44.11 -41.58 21.98
C ALA A 183 42.70 -41.14 21.54
N MET A 184 42.14 -41.77 20.51
CA MET A 184 40.82 -41.44 20.01
C MET A 184 39.70 -41.85 20.98
N GLN A 185 39.83 -43.01 21.64
CA GLN A 185 38.92 -43.43 22.72
C GLN A 185 38.93 -42.42 23.87
N GLN A 186 40.10 -41.92 24.26
CA GLN A 186 40.22 -40.89 25.29
C GLN A 186 39.53 -39.58 24.89
N GLN A 187 39.74 -39.10 23.66
CA GLN A 187 39.07 -37.91 23.13
C GLN A 187 37.53 -38.09 23.06
N ILE A 188 37.05 -39.29 22.75
CA ILE A 188 35.61 -39.61 22.78
C ILE A 188 35.07 -39.53 24.21
N MET A 189 35.76 -40.14 25.19
CA MET A 189 35.35 -40.11 26.59
C MET A 189 35.33 -38.67 27.15
N GLU A 190 36.36 -37.88 26.89
CA GLU A 190 36.44 -36.47 27.30
C GLU A 190 35.26 -35.65 26.74
N ARG A 191 34.98 -35.81 25.44
CA ARG A 191 33.86 -35.12 24.78
C ARG A 191 32.49 -35.57 25.29
N ARG A 192 32.38 -36.79 25.82
CA ARG A 192 31.18 -37.30 26.49
C ARG A 192 31.13 -36.96 27.99
N GLY A 193 32.13 -36.25 28.51
CA GLY A 193 32.22 -35.86 29.92
C GLY A 193 32.61 -37.01 30.86
N ILE A 194 33.12 -38.12 30.31
CA ILE A 194 33.62 -39.25 31.07
C ILE A 194 35.09 -38.98 31.39
N ILE A 195 35.36 -38.55 32.62
CA ILE A 195 36.73 -38.31 33.09
C ILE A 195 37.37 -39.66 33.36
N THR A 196 38.28 -40.10 32.49
CA THR A 196 39.18 -41.20 32.84
C THR A 196 40.29 -40.70 33.76
N PRO A 197 40.56 -41.39 34.88
CA PRO A 197 41.68 -41.04 35.74
C PRO A 197 42.96 -41.11 34.92
N HIS A 198 43.60 -39.95 34.74
CA HIS A 198 44.91 -39.86 34.14
C HIS A 198 45.88 -40.61 35.04
N ASN A 199 46.39 -41.74 34.54
CA ASN A 199 47.29 -42.61 35.28
C ASN A 199 48.65 -41.91 35.37
N ASN A 200 48.79 -41.06 36.39
CA ASN A 200 50.01 -40.31 36.73
C ASN A 200 50.81 -41.02 37.84
N ASP A 201 50.80 -42.35 37.86
CA ASP A 201 51.71 -43.14 38.69
C ASP A 201 52.59 -44.01 37.79
N ALA A 202 53.66 -43.39 37.25
CA ALA A 202 54.84 -44.11 36.82
C ALA A 202 56.07 -43.18 36.82
N ALA A 203 56.86 -43.32 37.89
CA ALA A 203 58.28 -42.98 38.07
C ALA A 203 58.68 -41.50 38.23
#